data_AF-A0A2G6QPX8-F1
#
_entry.id   AF-A0A2G6QPX8-F1
#
_cell.length_a   1.000
_cell.length_b   1.000
_cell.length_c   1.000
_cell.angle_alpha   90.00
_cell.angle_beta   90.00
_cell.angle_gamma   90.00
#
_symmetry.space_group_name_H-M   'P 1'
#
loop_
_entity.id
_entity.type
_entity.pdbx_description
1 polymer ?
#
loop_
_entity_poly.entity_id
_entity_poly.type
_entity_poly.pdbx_seq_one_letter_code
_entity_poly.pdbx_strand_id
1 'polypeptide(L)' 'ELTKGELKITEGALYPALHKLEADGLLNVEVAKVGNRLRKYYKLTENGSKETVNKLQEMKDFLMTMEGLLTPKLSIS' A
#
# COMPACT_ATOMS: atom_id res chain seq x y z
N GLU A 1 -10.82 -11.13 -9.16
CA GLU A 1 -9.36 -11.28 -8.95
C GLU A 1 -8.63 -10.23 -9.79
N LEU A 2 -8.19 -9.13 -9.19
CA LEU A 2 -7.61 -7.98 -9.93
C LEU A 2 -6.17 -8.22 -10.42
N THR A 3 -5.41 -9.03 -9.69
CA THR A 3 -3.98 -9.29 -9.97
C THR A 3 -3.72 -10.69 -10.51
N LYS A 4 -4.77 -11.50 -10.74
CA LYS A 4 -4.67 -12.92 -11.18
C LYS A 4 -3.65 -13.76 -10.39
N GLY A 5 -3.40 -13.40 -9.13
CA GLY A 5 -2.44 -14.09 -8.26
C GLY A 5 -0.97 -13.69 -8.46
N GLU A 6 -0.66 -12.71 -9.32
CA GLU A 6 0.69 -12.17 -9.52
C GLU A 6 1.16 -11.36 -8.31
N LEU A 7 0.23 -10.67 -7.64
CA LEU A 7 0.50 -10.00 -6.37
C LEU A 7 0.02 -10.85 -5.20
N LYS A 8 0.97 -11.45 -4.47
CA LYS A 8 0.71 -12.17 -3.22
C LYS A 8 1.37 -11.44 -2.06
N ILE A 9 0.55 -10.97 -1.13
CA ILE A 9 1.04 -10.43 0.14
C ILE A 9 1.17 -11.61 1.11
N THR A 10 2.40 -11.89 1.55
CA THR A 10 2.66 -12.91 2.56
C THR A 10 2.38 -12.35 3.95
N GLU A 11 2.06 -13.22 4.91
CA GLU A 11 1.91 -12.80 6.32
C GLU A 11 3.18 -12.12 6.85
N GLY A 12 4.35 -12.64 6.48
CA GLY A 12 5.65 -12.07 6.84
C GLY A 12 5.90 -10.66 6.29
N ALA A 13 5.22 -10.26 5.21
CA ALA A 13 5.27 -8.89 4.70
C ALA A 13 4.12 -8.03 5.24
N LEU A 14 2.95 -8.62 5.46
CA LEU A 14 1.74 -7.90 5.88
C LEU A 14 1.89 -7.28 7.27
N TYR A 15 2.29 -8.06 8.27
CA TYR A 15 2.34 -7.56 9.65
C TYR A 15 3.39 -6.46 9.85
N PRO A 16 4.62 -6.56 9.32
CA PRO A 16 5.57 -5.44 9.38
C PRO A 16 5.04 -4.17 8.70
N ALA A 17 4.33 -4.30 7.57
CA ALA A 17 3.72 -3.15 6.91
C ALA A 17 2.65 -2.49 7.79
N LEU A 18 1.76 -3.28 8.40
CA LEU A 18 0.74 -2.76 9.32
C LEU A 18 1.36 -2.07 10.54
N HIS A 19 2.41 -2.66 11.13
CA HIS A 19 3.13 -2.05 12.26
C HIS A 19 3.79 -0.72 11.89
N LYS A 20 4.38 -0.62 10.69
CA LYS A 20 4.95 0.63 10.21
C LYS A 20 3.87 1.70 10.01
N LEU A 21 2.78 1.35 9.35
CA LEU A 21 1.67 2.29 9.11
C LEU A 21 0.99 2.75 10.42
N GLU A 22 0.91 1.88 11.43
CA GLU A 22 0.48 2.23 12.79
C GLU A 22 1.47 3.19 13.47
N ALA A 23 2.78 2.88 13.43
CA ALA A 23 3.83 3.73 14.01
C ALA A 23 3.91 5.11 13.36
N ASP A 24 3.66 5.20 12.06
CA ASP A 24 3.62 6.45 11.29
C ASP A 24 2.30 7.24 11.52
N GLY A 25 1.37 6.73 12.34
CA GLY A 25 0.10 7.38 12.65
C GLY A 25 -0.91 7.37 11.49
N LEU A 26 -0.70 6.51 10.49
CA LEU A 26 -1.56 6.39 9.31
C LEU A 26 -2.74 5.44 9.54
N LEU A 27 -2.64 4.57 10.56
CA LEU A 27 -3.70 3.65 10.97
C LEU A 27 -4.08 3.84 12.44
N ASN A 28 -5.39 3.85 12.70
CA ASN A 28 -5.96 3.57 14.01
C ASN A 28 -6.13 2.06 14.20
N VAL A 29 -5.93 1.59 15.42
CA VAL A 29 -6.07 0.18 15.79
C VAL A 29 -7.09 0.01 16.90
N GLU A 30 -8.05 -0.88 16.67
CA GLU A 30 -9.01 -1.32 17.67
C GLU A 30 -8.79 -2.81 17.98
N VAL A 31 -8.80 -3.18 19.26
CA VAL A 31 -8.73 -4.57 19.69
C VAL A 31 -10.10 -5.01 20.14
N ALA A 32 -10.69 -5.98 19.43
CA ALA A 32 -11.97 -6.56 19.80
C ALA A 32 -11.83 -8.05 20.10
N LYS A 33 -12.59 -8.52 21.10
CA LYS A 33 -12.71 -9.94 21.42
C LYS A 33 -13.80 -10.54 20.54
N VAL A 34 -13.44 -11.49 19.68
CA VAL A 34 -14.38 -12.23 18.83
C VAL A 34 -14.28 -13.71 19.20
N GLY A 35 -15.29 -14.19 19.93
CA GLY A 35 -15.25 -15.51 20.56
C GLY A 35 -14.17 -15.56 21.64
N ASN A 36 -13.22 -16.49 21.53
CA ASN A 36 -12.10 -16.62 22.48
C ASN A 36 -10.78 -16.03 21.97
N ARG A 37 -10.80 -15.22 20.90
CA ARG A 37 -9.60 -14.63 20.29
C ARG A 37 -9.70 -13.10 20.27
N LEU A 38 -8.61 -12.44 20.63
CA LEU A 38 -8.43 -11.01 20.40
C LEU A 38 -8.03 -10.78 18.95
N ARG A 39 -8.66 -9.80 18.30
CA ARG A 39 -8.37 -9.41 16.91
C ARG A 39 -8.09 -7.92 16.86
N LYS A 40 -7.06 -7.54 16.10
CA LYS A 40 -6.79 -6.14 15.75
C LYS A 40 -7.54 -5.78 14.47
N TYR A 41 -8.26 -4.67 14.50
CA TYR A 41 -8.91 -4.05 13.35
C TYR A 41 -8.22 -2.73 13.05
N TYR A 42 -7.79 -2.55 11.81
CA TYR A 42 -7.05 -1.38 11.36
C TYR A 42 -7.96 -0.50 10.51
N LYS A 43 -7.89 0.82 10.71
CA LYS A 43 -8.62 1.81 9.91
C LYS A 43 -7.71 2.99 9.59
N LEU A 44 -7.80 3.53 8.38
CA LEU A 44 -7.10 4.76 8.03
C LEU A 44 -7.48 5.90 8.99
N THR A 45 -6.47 6.63 9.44
CA THR A 45 -6.65 7.95 10.07
C THR A 45 -6.95 8.99 9.00
N GLU A 46 -7.32 10.21 9.40
CA GLU A 46 -7.45 11.32 8.45
C GLU A 46 -6.13 11.58 7.70
N ASN A 47 -5.00 11.51 8.43
CA ASN A 47 -3.67 11.61 7.84
C ASN A 47 -3.36 10.42 6.92
N GLY A 48 -3.75 9.20 7.30
CA GLY A 48 -3.64 8.01 6.46
C GLY A 48 -4.39 8.13 5.14
N SER A 49 -5.59 8.71 5.14
CA SER A 49 -6.34 8.98 3.91
C SER A 49 -5.65 10.00 3.01
N LYS A 50 -5.11 11.08 3.58
CA LYS A 50 -4.31 12.08 2.82
C LYS A 50 -3.06 11.45 2.23
N GLU A 51 -2.33 10.68 3.02
CA GLU A 51 -1.09 10.03 2.59
C GLU A 51 -1.34 8.96 1.51
N THR A 52 -2.49 8.29 1.55
CA THR A 52 -2.89 7.36 0.49
C THR A 52 -2.92 8.05 -0.88
N VAL A 53 -3.45 9.28 -0.95
CA VAL A 53 -3.50 10.05 -2.20
C VAL A 53 -2.07 10.38 -2.68
N ASN A 54 -1.21 10.82 -1.77
CA ASN A 54 0.19 11.12 -2.09
C ASN A 54 0.93 9.90 -2.63
N LYS A 55 0.81 8.75 -1.95
CA LYS A 55 1.48 7.50 -2.33
C LYS A 55 1.00 6.95 -3.67
N LEU A 56 -0.30 7.09 -3.97
CA LEU A 56 -0.83 6.73 -5.27
C LEU A 56 -0.31 7.64 -6.39
N GLN A 57 -0.16 8.93 -6.12
CA GLN A 57 0.43 9.87 -7.06
C GLN A 57 1.91 9.57 -7.31
N GLU A 58 2.69 9.37 -6.24
CA GLU A 58 4.11 8.95 -6.32
C GLU A 58 4.27 7.65 -7.14
N MET A 59 3.42 6.66 -6.91
CA MET A 59 3.43 5.40 -7.67
C MET A 59 3.14 5.64 -9.16
N LYS A 60 2.16 6.50 -9.47
CA LYS A 60 1.82 6.84 -10.86
C LYS A 60 3.00 7.53 -11.56
N ASP A 61 3.64 8.50 -10.90
CA ASP A 61 4.78 9.23 -11.45
C ASP A 61 5.99 8.32 -11.66
N PHE A 62 6.20 7.37 -10.72
CA PHE A 62 7.21 6.33 -10.87
C PHE A 62 6.95 5.45 -12.10
N LEU A 63 5.72 4.99 -12.29
CA LEU A 63 5.35 4.17 -13.45
C LEU A 63 5.53 4.93 -14.77
N MET A 64 5.14 6.20 -14.84
CA MET A 64 5.35 7.05 -16.02
C MET A 64 6.84 7.22 -16.35
N THR A 65 7.66 7.40 -15.33
CA THR A 65 9.12 7.51 -15.50
C THR A 65 9.71 6.19 -16.05
N MET A 66 9.29 5.06 -15.49
CA MET A 66 9.74 3.73 -15.95
C MET A 66 9.27 3.42 -17.37
N GLU A 67 8.04 3.79 -17.73
CA GLU A 67 7.52 3.65 -19.09
C GLU A 67 8.38 4.43 -20.11
N GLY A 68 8.77 5.67 -19.77
CA GLY A 68 9.66 6.49 -20.61
C GLY A 68 11.06 5.88 -20.82
N LEU A 69 11.57 5.15 -19.82
CA LEU A 69 12.85 4.42 -19.95
C LEU A 69 12.74 3.16 -20.81
N LEU A 70 11.64 2.42 -20.67
CA LEU A 70 11.43 1.15 -21.36
C LEU A 70 10.94 1.33 -22.81
N THR A 71 10.33 2.47 -23.12
CA THR A 71 9.89 2.85 -24.47
C THR A 71 10.62 4.09 -24.96
N PRO A 72 11.95 4.01 -25.21
CA PRO A 72 12.63 5.11 -25.85
C PRO A 72 11.95 5.34 -27.19
N LYS A 73 11.30 6.51 -27.35
CA LYS A 73 10.82 6.94 -28.66
C LYS A 73 12.03 6.90 -29.58
N LEU A 74 12.07 5.93 -30.49
CA LEU A 74 12.98 5.91 -31.62
C LEU A 74 12.60 7.08 -32.53
N SER A 75 13.03 8.28 -32.15
CA SER A 75 13.14 9.42 -33.05
C SER A 75 14.58 9.46 -33.54
N ILE A 76 14.92 8.50 -34.39
CA ILE A 76 15.99 8.66 -35.37
C ILE A 76 15.29 8.47 -36.71
N SER A 77 14.80 9.59 -37.26
CA SER A 77 14.53 9.75 -38.67
C SER A 77 15.09 11.10 -39.10
#